data_AF-A0A1H6RYF1-F1
#
_entry.id   AF-A0A1H6RYF1-F1
#
_cell.length_a   1.000
_cell.length_b   1.000
_cell.length_c   1.000
_cell.angle_alpha   90.00
_cell.angle_beta   90.00
_cell.angle_gamma   90.00
#
_symmetry.space_group_name_H-M   'P 1'
#
loop_
_entity.id
_entity.type
_entity.pdbx_description
1 polymer ?
#
loop_
_entity_poly.entity_id
_entity_poly.type
_entity_poly.pdbx_seq_one_letter_code
_entity_poly.pdbx_strand_id
1 'polypeptide(L)'
;MPLSTSAPGFTRSTHHFNTRDPDTTVLSRRVLERHNHDHQGRAVTVSVGEMNALTYANAAIDDTWRILNHGSGNQERHVRRTEAEAFKRTVVVYDQNRNGHFDYDAARTAARFEAGNCDQMAVVNAALLATSSLQQPVSILVARDVGHTFVEVGDSRATNRTVISDAWPEFGRAMRRKDFSLLGDNPETVARFVPQRRPEIREELLRGDKASQREVDREFARLRPRDPIGGPRLLDKVLRDERLYIQPHASSNLGVSYYGVDLQGDHRRADQNFTQRQFRQRLRDSGINPDTGAPRQRAPVPEPIAPTVPLRRTTTHDHNYSETPPRRRARANSFVDRFRNIRL
;
A
#
# COMPACT_ATOMS: atom_id res chain seq x y z
N MET A 1 14.42 3.90 -9.82
CA MET A 1 13.36 4.29 -10.77
C MET A 1 12.62 5.45 -10.13
N PRO A 2 12.54 6.63 -10.75
CA PRO A 2 11.73 7.73 -10.23
C PRO A 2 10.24 7.40 -10.31
N LEU A 3 9.39 8.19 -9.63
CA LEU A 3 7.94 8.11 -9.81
C LEU A 3 7.59 8.32 -11.29
N SER A 4 6.89 7.35 -11.88
CA SER A 4 6.57 7.39 -13.30
C SER A 4 5.11 7.75 -13.54
N THR A 5 4.86 8.71 -14.45
CA THR A 5 3.54 8.98 -15.05
C THR A 5 3.39 8.31 -16.42
N SER A 6 4.48 7.77 -16.97
CA SER A 6 4.50 7.03 -18.23
C SER A 6 4.53 5.53 -17.97
N ALA A 7 3.69 4.75 -18.66
CA ALA A 7 3.65 3.32 -18.49
C ALA A 7 4.96 2.65 -18.96
N PRO A 8 5.72 1.95 -18.10
CA PRO A 8 6.49 0.83 -18.59
C PRO A 8 5.44 -0.17 -19.10
N GLY A 9 5.43 -0.43 -20.40
CA GLY A 9 4.50 -1.39 -20.98
C GLY A 9 4.66 -2.72 -20.28
N PHE A 10 3.61 -3.23 -19.64
CA PHE A 10 3.56 -4.66 -19.31
C PHE A 10 3.79 -5.40 -20.62
N THR A 11 4.67 -6.38 -20.62
CA THR A 11 4.80 -7.24 -21.78
C THR A 11 3.43 -7.86 -22.04
N ARG A 12 2.79 -7.52 -23.16
CA ARG A 12 1.47 -8.04 -23.60
C ARG A 12 1.43 -9.57 -23.76
N SER A 13 2.55 -10.26 -23.51
CA SER A 13 2.69 -11.70 -23.60
C SER A 13 2.66 -12.31 -22.19
N THR A 14 1.52 -12.90 -21.85
CA THR A 14 1.34 -13.72 -20.64
C THR A 14 2.00 -15.10 -20.77
N HIS A 15 2.55 -15.42 -21.96
CA HIS A 15 3.28 -16.68 -22.22
C HIS A 15 4.43 -16.93 -21.24
N HIS A 16 4.95 -15.90 -20.58
CA HIS A 16 6.05 -16.02 -19.63
C HIS A 16 5.65 -16.59 -18.26
N PHE A 17 4.35 -16.71 -17.96
CA PHE A 17 3.88 -17.11 -16.64
C PHE A 17 2.51 -17.83 -16.64
N ASN A 18 2.12 -18.44 -17.76
CA ASN A 18 0.86 -19.17 -17.88
C ASN A 18 1.10 -20.69 -17.79
N THR A 19 1.63 -21.15 -16.65
CA THR A 19 1.76 -22.59 -16.37
C THR A 19 0.46 -23.14 -15.79
N ARG A 20 0.25 -24.47 -15.84
CA ARG A 20 -0.92 -25.10 -15.21
C ARG A 20 -0.82 -25.13 -13.67
N ASP A 21 0.37 -24.88 -13.13
CA ASP A 21 0.62 -24.87 -11.69
C ASP A 21 0.49 -23.44 -11.12
N PRO A 22 -0.54 -23.17 -10.29
CA PRO A 22 -0.77 -21.84 -9.72
C PRO A 22 0.33 -21.39 -8.75
N ASP A 23 1.13 -22.32 -8.23
CA ASP A 23 2.15 -22.04 -7.22
C ASP A 23 3.55 -21.93 -7.83
N THR A 24 3.67 -22.17 -9.16
CA THR A 24 4.87 -21.87 -9.93
C THR A 24 5.24 -20.38 -9.83
N THR A 25 6.53 -20.12 -9.66
CA THR A 25 7.07 -18.77 -9.52
C THR A 25 7.08 -18.00 -10.84
N VAL A 26 6.51 -16.80 -10.83
CA VAL A 26 6.59 -15.82 -11.91
C VAL A 26 7.80 -14.92 -11.69
N LEU A 27 8.73 -14.96 -12.65
CA LEU A 27 9.89 -14.08 -12.64
C LEU A 27 9.46 -12.64 -12.95
N SER A 28 9.15 -11.84 -11.91
CA SER A 28 8.65 -10.47 -12.02
C SER A 28 9.49 -9.64 -12.98
N ARG A 29 10.83 -9.78 -12.93
CA ARG A 29 11.76 -9.12 -13.86
C ARG A 29 11.40 -9.34 -15.33
N ARG A 30 11.09 -10.57 -15.73
CA ARG A 30 10.78 -10.89 -17.14
C ARG A 30 9.52 -10.19 -17.64
N VAL A 31 8.60 -9.86 -16.73
CA VAL A 31 7.30 -9.27 -17.04
C VAL A 31 7.32 -7.74 -16.88
N LEU A 32 7.96 -7.25 -15.82
CA LEU A 32 7.97 -5.83 -15.45
C LEU A 32 9.17 -5.07 -16.04
N GLU A 33 10.31 -5.74 -16.24
CA GLU A 33 11.56 -5.13 -16.75
C GLU A 33 12.26 -6.08 -17.75
N ARG A 34 11.56 -6.49 -18.82
CA ARG A 34 12.05 -7.52 -19.76
C ARG A 34 13.49 -7.29 -20.26
N HIS A 35 13.83 -6.03 -20.53
CA HIS A 35 15.12 -5.63 -21.10
C HIS A 35 16.21 -5.35 -20.05
N ASN A 36 15.86 -5.32 -18.76
CA ASN A 36 16.84 -5.16 -17.68
C ASN A 36 17.30 -6.53 -17.21
N HIS A 37 18.42 -7.03 -17.72
CA HIS A 37 18.97 -8.34 -17.34
C HIS A 37 19.73 -8.32 -16.03
N ASP A 38 19.87 -7.15 -15.41
CA ASP A 38 20.62 -7.01 -14.19
C ASP A 38 19.97 -7.85 -13.08
N HIS A 39 20.83 -8.53 -12.34
CA HIS A 39 20.48 -9.37 -11.20
C HIS A 39 19.71 -10.67 -11.45
N GLN A 40 19.57 -11.11 -12.71
CA GLN A 40 18.99 -12.41 -13.02
C GLN A 40 19.72 -13.56 -12.29
N GLY A 41 18.97 -14.35 -11.53
CA GLY A 41 19.49 -15.54 -10.84
C GLY A 41 20.44 -15.23 -9.68
N ARG A 42 20.52 -13.96 -9.23
CA ARG A 42 21.35 -13.59 -8.09
C ARG A 42 20.65 -13.93 -6.78
N ALA A 43 21.37 -14.67 -5.94
CA ALA A 43 21.02 -14.91 -4.55
C ALA A 43 21.80 -13.95 -3.65
N VAL A 44 21.17 -13.48 -2.58
CA VAL A 44 21.79 -12.63 -1.57
C VAL A 44 21.50 -13.20 -0.19
N THR A 45 22.53 -13.52 0.57
CA THR A 45 22.39 -13.91 1.98
C THR A 45 22.07 -12.67 2.83
N VAL A 46 21.10 -12.80 3.72
CA VAL A 46 20.68 -11.75 4.66
C VAL A 46 20.72 -12.27 6.09
N SER A 47 20.78 -11.35 7.05
CA SER A 47 20.75 -11.72 8.48
C SER A 47 19.39 -12.28 8.92
N VAL A 48 19.34 -12.91 10.10
CA VAL A 48 18.09 -13.38 10.72
C VAL A 48 17.07 -12.26 10.80
N GLY A 49 17.46 -11.09 11.30
CA GLY A 49 16.56 -9.93 11.41
C GLY A 49 16.01 -9.51 10.05
N GLU A 50 16.87 -9.36 9.03
CA GLU A 50 16.42 -9.02 7.68
C GLU A 50 15.47 -10.06 7.10
N MET A 51 15.73 -11.36 7.30
CA MET A 51 14.87 -12.42 6.77
C MET A 51 13.47 -12.41 7.41
N ASN A 52 13.40 -12.23 8.72
CA ASN A 52 12.11 -12.08 9.41
C ASN A 52 11.39 -10.82 8.94
N ALA A 53 12.08 -9.69 8.87
CA ALA A 53 11.51 -8.44 8.37
C ALA A 53 10.96 -8.58 6.95
N LEU A 54 11.70 -9.20 6.02
CA LEU A 54 11.25 -9.47 4.65
C LEU A 54 9.99 -10.36 4.62
N THR A 55 9.92 -11.37 5.49
CA THR A 55 8.77 -12.29 5.57
C THR A 55 7.52 -11.58 6.06
N TYR A 56 7.59 -10.88 7.20
CA TYR A 56 6.46 -10.13 7.74
C TYR A 56 6.05 -8.96 6.84
N ALA A 57 7.01 -8.26 6.23
CA ALA A 57 6.74 -7.15 5.31
C ALA A 57 5.98 -7.60 4.05
N ASN A 58 6.37 -8.71 3.42
CA ASN A 58 5.62 -9.22 2.26
C ASN A 58 4.19 -9.64 2.65
N ALA A 59 4.00 -10.28 3.81
CA ALA A 59 2.66 -10.60 4.30
C ALA A 59 1.82 -9.34 4.56
N ALA A 60 2.40 -8.31 5.18
CA ALA A 60 1.73 -7.04 5.42
C ALA A 60 1.40 -6.30 4.11
N ILE A 61 2.26 -6.36 3.09
CA ILE A 61 1.98 -5.80 1.76
C ILE A 61 0.78 -6.49 1.12
N ASP A 62 0.71 -7.82 1.18
CA ASP A 62 -0.42 -8.58 0.64
C ASP A 62 -1.73 -8.27 1.39
N ASP A 63 -1.69 -8.20 2.72
CA ASP A 63 -2.88 -7.83 3.51
C ASP A 63 -3.29 -6.38 3.28
N THR A 64 -2.35 -5.44 3.11
CA THR A 64 -2.67 -4.03 2.78
C THR A 64 -3.49 -3.94 1.49
N TRP A 65 -3.14 -4.72 0.47
CA TRP A 65 -3.88 -4.77 -0.78
C TRP A 65 -5.25 -5.42 -0.67
N ARG A 66 -5.40 -6.38 0.23
CA ARG A 66 -6.71 -6.97 0.55
C ARG A 66 -7.62 -5.99 1.30
N ILE A 67 -7.03 -5.18 2.19
CA ILE A 67 -7.74 -4.17 2.98
C ILE A 67 -8.13 -2.97 2.13
N LEU A 68 -7.20 -2.46 1.32
CA LEU A 68 -7.40 -1.32 0.43
C LEU A 68 -7.73 -1.80 -0.99
N ASN A 69 -8.79 -2.61 -1.08
CA ASN A 69 -9.14 -3.36 -2.30
C ASN A 69 -9.53 -2.49 -3.50
N HIS A 70 -9.90 -1.21 -3.32
CA HIS A 70 -10.10 -0.26 -4.42
C HIS A 70 -8.77 0.27 -4.95
N GLY A 71 -7.72 0.20 -4.13
CA GLY A 71 -6.38 0.64 -4.45
C GLY A 71 -6.18 2.13 -4.17
N SER A 72 -5.24 2.70 -4.91
CA SER A 72 -4.81 4.09 -4.73
C SER A 72 -5.49 5.05 -5.70
N GLY A 73 -5.95 6.18 -5.17
CA GLY A 73 -6.60 7.24 -5.95
C GLY A 73 -5.67 8.01 -6.89
N ASN A 74 -4.36 7.83 -6.80
CA ASN A 74 -3.37 8.44 -7.68
C ASN A 74 -2.61 7.42 -8.56
N GLN A 75 -3.00 6.15 -8.57
CA GLN A 75 -2.50 5.16 -9.54
C GLN A 75 -3.49 5.07 -10.69
N GLU A 76 -3.04 5.39 -11.91
CA GLU A 76 -3.91 5.48 -13.09
C GLU A 76 -4.70 4.19 -13.31
N ARG A 77 -4.08 3.04 -13.13
CA ARG A 77 -4.76 1.76 -13.37
C ARG A 77 -5.82 1.44 -12.33
N HIS A 78 -5.63 1.84 -11.07
CA HIS A 78 -6.66 1.71 -10.03
C HIS A 78 -7.84 2.63 -10.32
N VAL A 79 -7.56 3.88 -10.69
CA VAL A 79 -8.57 4.86 -11.09
C VAL A 79 -9.37 4.34 -12.28
N ARG A 80 -8.72 3.84 -13.34
CA ARG A 80 -9.40 3.25 -14.51
C ARG A 80 -10.22 2.02 -14.15
N ARG A 81 -9.64 1.06 -13.42
CA ARG A 81 -10.31 -0.19 -13.02
C ARG A 81 -11.60 0.08 -12.25
N THR A 82 -11.58 1.11 -11.40
CA THR A 82 -12.67 1.42 -10.47
C THR A 82 -13.56 2.56 -10.94
N GLU A 83 -13.42 3.04 -12.18
CA GLU A 83 -14.16 4.21 -12.69
C GLU A 83 -14.08 5.43 -11.75
N ALA A 84 -12.87 5.71 -11.27
CA ALA A 84 -12.52 6.74 -10.28
C ALA A 84 -13.10 6.57 -8.86
N GLU A 85 -13.65 5.41 -8.52
CA GLU A 85 -14.07 5.11 -7.14
C GLU A 85 -12.87 5.15 -6.17
N ALA A 86 -11.70 4.65 -6.58
CA ALA A 86 -10.47 4.73 -5.79
C ALA A 86 -10.08 6.19 -5.48
N PHE A 87 -10.21 7.09 -6.45
CA PHE A 87 -9.97 8.52 -6.28
C PHE A 87 -10.97 9.12 -5.30
N LYS A 88 -12.28 8.88 -5.53
CA LYS A 88 -13.37 9.37 -4.69
C LYS A 88 -13.18 8.99 -3.23
N ARG A 89 -12.95 7.71 -2.95
CA ARG A 89 -12.72 7.20 -1.58
C ARG A 89 -11.46 7.80 -0.96
N THR A 90 -10.39 7.94 -1.73
CA THR A 90 -9.14 8.57 -1.28
C THR A 90 -9.37 10.04 -0.87
N VAL A 91 -10.19 10.80 -1.61
CA VAL A 91 -10.56 12.18 -1.22
C VAL A 91 -11.27 12.23 0.14
N VAL A 92 -12.17 11.29 0.41
CA VAL A 92 -12.87 11.20 1.71
C VAL A 92 -11.90 10.81 2.82
N VAL A 93 -10.99 9.87 2.58
CA VAL A 93 -9.96 9.47 3.56
C VAL A 93 -9.06 10.64 3.94
N TYR A 94 -8.62 11.45 2.97
CA TYR A 94 -7.84 12.65 3.27
C TYR A 94 -8.59 13.65 4.14
N ASP A 95 -9.91 13.79 3.93
CA ASP A 95 -10.73 14.67 4.75
C ASP A 95 -10.83 14.19 6.21
N GLN A 96 -11.07 12.89 6.40
CA GLN A 96 -11.20 12.29 7.73
C GLN A 96 -9.87 12.21 8.48
N ASN A 97 -8.76 12.07 7.76
CA ASN A 97 -7.41 12.06 8.32
C ASN A 97 -6.72 13.45 8.28
N ARG A 98 -7.47 14.56 8.18
CA ARG A 98 -6.93 15.93 8.01
C ARG A 98 -5.88 16.36 9.03
N ASN A 99 -5.89 15.77 10.23
CA ASN A 99 -4.91 16.08 11.28
C ASN A 99 -3.55 15.42 11.03
N GLY A 100 -3.41 14.59 9.98
CA GLY A 100 -2.14 14.08 9.49
C GLY A 100 -1.43 13.11 10.45
N HIS A 101 -2.17 12.49 11.37
CA HIS A 101 -1.60 11.50 12.27
C HIS A 101 -1.35 10.19 11.52
N PHE A 102 -0.15 9.65 11.71
CA PHE A 102 0.25 8.33 11.23
C PHE A 102 0.08 7.33 12.37
N ASP A 103 -1.17 6.97 12.65
CA ASP A 103 -1.55 6.11 13.78
C ASP A 103 -2.56 5.02 13.37
N TYR A 104 -3.04 4.26 14.36
CA TYR A 104 -4.00 3.19 14.14
C TYR A 104 -5.38 3.70 13.68
N ASP A 105 -5.78 4.92 14.03
CA ASP A 105 -7.05 5.50 13.59
C ASP A 105 -6.98 5.87 12.11
N ALA A 106 -5.86 6.44 11.66
CA ALA A 106 -5.64 6.69 10.24
C ALA A 106 -5.64 5.39 9.41
N ALA A 107 -5.08 4.30 9.95
CA ALA A 107 -5.15 2.97 9.34
C ALA A 107 -6.60 2.43 9.29
N ARG A 108 -7.37 2.57 10.38
CA ARG A 108 -8.79 2.21 10.42
C ARG A 108 -9.62 2.99 9.41
N THR A 109 -9.40 4.30 9.31
CA THR A 109 -10.08 5.16 8.32
C THR A 109 -9.79 4.69 6.90
N ALA A 110 -8.52 4.48 6.54
CA ALA A 110 -8.16 3.97 5.22
C ALA A 110 -8.80 2.60 4.96
N ALA A 111 -8.76 1.69 5.94
CA ALA A 111 -9.37 0.37 5.86
C ALA A 111 -10.90 0.39 5.74
N ARG A 112 -11.58 1.35 6.38
CA ARG A 112 -13.02 1.54 6.29
C ARG A 112 -13.46 1.97 4.90
N PHE A 113 -12.70 2.87 4.28
CA PHE A 113 -12.99 3.37 2.93
C PHE A 113 -12.33 2.53 1.83
N GLU A 114 -11.48 1.58 2.20
CA GLU A 114 -10.83 0.60 1.33
C GLU A 114 -9.98 1.22 0.20
N ALA A 115 -9.50 2.45 0.40
CA ALA A 115 -8.68 3.18 -0.57
C ALA A 115 -7.70 4.13 0.11
N GLY A 116 -6.68 4.55 -0.63
CA GLY A 116 -5.74 5.59 -0.20
C GLY A 116 -4.44 5.62 -1.00
N ASN A 117 -3.68 6.71 -0.91
CA ASN A 117 -2.40 6.84 -1.61
C ASN A 117 -1.24 6.26 -0.78
N CYS A 118 0.00 6.56 -1.17
CA CYS A 118 1.21 6.02 -0.55
C CYS A 118 1.24 6.16 0.98
N ASP A 119 0.74 7.27 1.51
CA ASP A 119 0.64 7.54 2.94
C ASP A 119 -0.40 6.67 3.67
N GLN A 120 -1.59 6.51 3.10
CA GLN A 120 -2.60 5.59 3.65
C GLN A 120 -2.18 4.11 3.52
N MET A 121 -1.55 3.75 2.41
CA MET A 121 -1.01 2.40 2.22
C MET A 121 0.11 2.14 3.22
N ALA A 122 0.99 3.11 3.46
CA ALA A 122 2.05 3.00 4.46
C ALA A 122 1.51 2.90 5.89
N VAL A 123 0.47 3.66 6.26
CA VAL A 123 -0.08 3.59 7.63
C VAL A 123 -0.79 2.26 7.91
N VAL A 124 -1.54 1.71 6.95
CA VAL A 124 -2.12 0.37 7.06
C VAL A 124 -1.01 -0.69 7.14
N ASN A 125 0.00 -0.58 6.28
CA ASN A 125 1.12 -1.53 6.26
C ASN A 125 1.94 -1.50 7.56
N ALA A 126 2.22 -0.30 8.09
CA ALA A 126 2.91 -0.12 9.36
C ALA A 126 2.08 -0.67 10.53
N ALA A 127 0.76 -0.43 10.56
CA ALA A 127 -0.13 -0.98 11.58
C ALA A 127 -0.11 -2.52 11.56
N LEU A 128 -0.15 -3.14 10.38
CA LEU A 128 -0.06 -4.61 10.24
C LEU A 128 1.29 -5.15 10.74
N LEU A 129 2.39 -4.46 10.40
CA LEU A 129 3.73 -4.88 10.83
C LEU A 129 3.90 -4.74 12.34
N ALA A 130 3.53 -3.58 12.89
CA ALA A 130 3.64 -3.28 14.30
C ALA A 130 2.76 -4.18 15.17
N THR A 131 1.67 -4.72 14.62
CA THR A 131 0.74 -5.61 15.37
C THR A 131 0.98 -7.10 15.12
N SER A 132 1.97 -7.43 14.29
CA SER A 132 2.41 -8.80 14.05
C SER A 132 3.32 -9.33 15.18
N SER A 133 3.93 -10.50 14.98
CA SER A 133 4.95 -11.03 15.90
C SER A 133 6.37 -10.51 15.63
N LEU A 134 6.52 -9.55 14.71
CA LEU A 134 7.78 -8.89 14.40
C LEU A 134 8.34 -8.17 15.65
N GLN A 135 9.64 -8.31 15.91
CA GLN A 135 10.30 -7.71 17.08
C GLN A 135 11.06 -6.42 16.76
N GLN A 136 11.23 -6.10 15.47
CA GLN A 136 11.98 -4.92 15.02
C GLN A 136 11.08 -3.68 14.95
N PRO A 137 11.58 -2.49 15.31
CA PRO A 137 10.80 -1.25 15.24
C PRO A 137 10.30 -1.01 13.82
N VAL A 138 9.12 -0.41 13.71
CA VAL A 138 8.47 -0.09 12.43
C VAL A 138 8.35 1.42 12.35
N SER A 139 8.84 2.02 11.26
CA SER A 139 8.81 3.46 11.06
C SER A 139 8.13 3.80 9.74
N ILE A 140 7.36 4.88 9.71
CA ILE A 140 6.87 5.46 8.46
C ILE A 140 7.82 6.58 8.06
N LEU A 141 8.31 6.50 6.82
CA LEU A 141 9.25 7.45 6.24
C LEU A 141 8.59 8.22 5.10
N VAL A 142 8.96 9.49 4.97
CA VAL A 142 8.57 10.37 3.86
C VAL A 142 9.82 10.83 3.13
N ALA A 143 9.92 10.47 1.85
CA ALA A 143 10.90 11.02 0.91
C ALA A 143 10.27 12.22 0.20
N ARG A 144 10.54 13.44 0.72
CA ARG A 144 9.86 14.67 0.24
C ARG A 144 10.29 15.09 -1.16
N ASP A 145 11.55 14.86 -1.48
CA ASP A 145 12.17 15.06 -2.80
C ASP A 145 11.54 14.15 -3.87
N VAL A 146 11.16 12.95 -3.50
CA VAL A 146 10.45 12.00 -4.36
C VAL A 146 8.93 12.21 -4.32
N GLY A 147 8.40 12.72 -3.22
CA GLY A 147 6.96 12.82 -2.97
C GLY A 147 6.33 11.47 -2.60
N HIS A 148 7.05 10.64 -1.84
CA HIS A 148 6.63 9.27 -1.52
C HIS A 148 6.65 8.96 -0.02
N THR A 149 5.73 8.11 0.45
CA THR A 149 5.64 7.65 1.84
C THR A 149 5.65 6.12 1.87
N PHE A 150 6.48 5.53 2.75
CA PHE A 150 6.69 4.08 2.81
C PHE A 150 7.08 3.64 4.23
N VAL A 151 7.18 2.33 4.46
CA VAL A 151 7.49 1.76 5.78
C VAL A 151 8.91 1.19 5.80
N GLU A 152 9.64 1.42 6.89
CA GLU A 152 10.90 0.77 7.21
C GLU A 152 10.73 -0.14 8.44
N VAL A 153 11.28 -1.35 8.35
CA VAL A 153 11.45 -2.29 9.44
C VAL A 153 12.92 -2.31 9.88
N GLY A 154 13.16 -2.05 11.16
CA GLY A 154 14.47 -1.84 11.75
C GLY A 154 14.75 -0.36 12.05
N ASP A 155 16.00 -0.06 12.41
CA ASP A 155 16.44 1.32 12.69
C ASP A 155 17.69 1.65 11.86
N SER A 156 17.51 2.44 10.81
CA SER A 156 18.59 2.85 9.91
C SER A 156 19.65 3.72 10.59
N ARG A 157 19.35 4.28 11.77
CA ARG A 157 20.32 5.02 12.59
C ARG A 157 21.27 4.10 13.36
N ALA A 158 20.85 2.86 13.59
CA ALA A 158 21.64 1.85 14.32
C ALA A 158 22.34 0.86 13.39
N THR A 159 21.76 0.58 12.23
CA THR A 159 22.31 -0.41 11.29
C THR A 159 21.84 -0.15 9.86
N ASN A 160 22.65 -0.56 8.87
CA ASN A 160 22.25 -0.53 7.46
C ASN A 160 21.41 -1.77 7.03
N ARG A 161 21.07 -2.66 7.97
CA ARG A 161 20.33 -3.91 7.75
C ARG A 161 18.83 -3.73 7.96
N THR A 162 18.25 -2.70 7.34
CA THR A 162 16.81 -2.45 7.38
C THR A 162 16.11 -2.89 6.11
N VAL A 163 14.81 -3.16 6.24
CA VAL A 163 13.94 -3.62 5.15
C VAL A 163 12.87 -2.57 4.90
N ILE A 164 12.62 -2.28 3.63
CA ILE A 164 11.52 -1.44 3.19
C ILE A 164 10.33 -2.32 2.87
N SER A 165 9.18 -1.92 3.40
CA SER A 165 7.87 -2.49 3.13
C SER A 165 7.01 -1.43 2.46
N ASP A 166 6.92 -1.51 1.14
CA ASP A 166 6.16 -0.54 0.34
C ASP A 166 4.99 -1.24 -0.37
N ALA A 167 3.79 -0.92 0.09
CA ALA A 167 2.54 -1.45 -0.44
C ALA A 167 1.95 -0.59 -1.57
N TRP A 168 2.52 0.58 -1.90
CA TRP A 168 1.92 1.47 -2.90
C TRP A 168 2.13 1.06 -4.36
N PRO A 169 3.31 0.54 -4.77
CA PRO A 169 3.49 0.00 -6.12
C PRO A 169 2.58 -1.21 -6.39
N GLU A 170 2.10 -1.32 -7.63
CA GLU A 170 1.14 -2.37 -8.06
C GLU A 170 1.63 -3.80 -7.77
N PHE A 171 2.94 -4.01 -7.96
CA PHE A 171 3.67 -5.26 -7.72
C PHE A 171 4.74 -5.06 -6.63
N GLY A 172 4.39 -4.29 -5.59
CA GLY A 172 5.25 -4.05 -4.42
C GLY A 172 5.69 -5.34 -3.74
N ARG A 173 6.96 -5.39 -3.33
CA ARG A 173 7.57 -6.46 -2.52
C ARG A 173 8.51 -5.86 -1.51
N ALA A 174 8.67 -6.52 -0.37
CA ALA A 174 9.63 -6.09 0.63
C ALA A 174 11.06 -6.31 0.12
N MET A 175 11.96 -5.37 0.40
CA MET A 175 13.36 -5.42 -0.05
C MET A 175 14.27 -4.73 0.96
N ARG A 176 15.58 -4.93 0.89
CA ARG A 176 16.49 -4.17 1.76
C ARG A 176 16.46 -2.69 1.38
N ARG A 177 16.71 -1.82 2.35
CA ARG A 177 16.75 -0.36 2.12
C ARG A 177 17.61 0.08 0.96
N LYS A 178 18.81 -0.48 0.82
CA LYS A 178 19.73 -0.12 -0.29
C LYS A 178 19.25 -0.54 -1.68
N ASP A 179 18.27 -1.44 -1.74
CA ASP A 179 17.70 -1.97 -2.97
C ASP A 179 16.37 -1.25 -3.34
N PHE A 180 15.97 -0.25 -2.54
CA PHE A 180 14.76 0.54 -2.73
C PHE A 180 15.06 1.84 -3.48
N SER A 181 14.36 2.06 -4.59
CA SER A 181 14.71 3.13 -5.53
C SER A 181 13.88 4.41 -5.37
N LEU A 182 12.89 4.42 -4.48
CA LEU A 182 12.09 5.59 -4.10
C LEU A 182 12.49 6.14 -2.72
N LEU A 183 13.70 5.81 -2.25
CA LEU A 183 14.18 6.21 -0.92
C LEU A 183 14.35 7.73 -0.77
N GLY A 184 14.68 8.41 -1.87
CA GLY A 184 15.12 9.80 -1.87
C GLY A 184 16.48 9.99 -1.20
N ASP A 185 16.96 11.23 -1.19
CA ASP A 185 18.25 11.58 -0.62
C ASP A 185 18.21 11.61 0.92
N ASN A 186 17.13 12.15 1.48
CA ASN A 186 16.98 12.41 2.92
C ASN A 186 15.55 12.08 3.41
N PRO A 187 15.18 10.79 3.52
CA PRO A 187 13.86 10.43 3.99
C PRO A 187 13.68 10.74 5.49
N GLU A 188 12.56 11.36 5.84
CA GLU A 188 12.22 11.78 7.20
C GLU A 188 11.34 10.72 7.88
N THR A 189 11.65 10.35 9.13
CA THR A 189 10.75 9.52 9.93
C THR A 189 9.63 10.38 10.51
N VAL A 190 8.39 10.11 10.10
CA VAL A 190 7.20 10.88 10.54
C VAL A 190 6.39 10.15 11.61
N ALA A 191 6.57 8.84 11.74
CA ALA A 191 6.01 8.04 12.83
C ALA A 191 6.85 6.81 13.12
N ARG A 192 6.74 6.32 14.36
CA ARG A 192 7.38 5.10 14.82
C ARG A 192 6.42 4.31 15.68
N PHE A 193 6.31 3.02 15.38
CA PHE A 193 5.51 2.08 16.13
C PHE A 193 6.45 1.16 16.91
N VAL A 194 6.12 0.95 18.17
CA VAL A 194 6.72 -0.11 18.98
C VAL A 194 5.95 -1.39 18.66
N PRO A 195 6.61 -2.45 18.15
CA PRO A 195 5.93 -3.68 17.83
C PRO A 195 5.30 -4.31 19.07
N GLN A 196 4.03 -4.69 18.95
CA GLN A 196 3.29 -5.39 19.97
C GLN A 196 2.27 -6.30 19.30
N ARG A 197 2.36 -7.60 19.55
CA ARG A 197 1.44 -8.57 18.94
C ARG A 197 0.00 -8.28 19.33
N ARG A 198 -0.81 -7.91 18.33
CA ARG A 198 -2.21 -7.47 18.46
C ARG A 198 -3.03 -7.97 17.24
N PRO A 199 -3.26 -9.29 17.14
CA PRO A 199 -3.93 -9.89 15.98
C PRO A 199 -5.33 -9.34 15.72
N GLU A 200 -5.99 -8.80 16.75
CA GLU A 200 -7.30 -8.15 16.64
C GLU A 200 -7.28 -6.93 15.72
N ILE A 201 -6.16 -6.19 15.64
CA ILE A 201 -6.05 -5.03 14.75
C ILE A 201 -6.07 -5.47 13.29
N ARG A 202 -5.35 -6.54 12.95
CA ARG A 202 -5.39 -7.11 11.60
C ARG A 202 -6.81 -7.54 11.20
N GLU A 203 -7.53 -8.17 12.12
CA GLU A 203 -8.91 -8.60 11.92
C GLU A 203 -9.87 -7.42 11.74
N GLU A 204 -9.73 -6.37 12.56
CA GLU A 204 -10.48 -5.12 12.42
C GLU A 204 -10.24 -4.45 11.07
N LEU A 205 -8.98 -4.33 10.63
CA LEU A 205 -8.67 -3.71 9.34
C LEU A 205 -9.23 -4.53 8.16
N LEU A 206 -9.19 -5.86 8.24
CA LEU A 206 -9.72 -6.74 7.17
C LEU A 206 -11.24 -6.81 7.14
N ARG A 207 -11.89 -6.93 8.30
CA ARG A 207 -13.31 -7.33 8.41
C ARG A 207 -14.21 -6.34 9.16
N GLY A 208 -13.64 -5.28 9.72
CA GLY A 208 -14.41 -4.23 10.40
C GLY A 208 -15.31 -3.44 9.44
N ASP A 209 -16.16 -2.59 10.01
CA ASP A 209 -17.20 -1.86 9.28
C ASP A 209 -16.65 -1.05 8.10
N LYS A 210 -17.16 -1.34 6.90
CA LYS A 210 -16.81 -0.62 5.66
C LYS A 210 -17.81 0.49 5.36
N ALA A 211 -17.33 1.58 4.77
CA ALA A 211 -18.18 2.68 4.34
C ALA A 211 -19.11 2.21 3.22
N SER A 212 -20.40 2.53 3.34
CA SER A 212 -21.36 2.23 2.27
C SER A 212 -21.13 3.16 1.06
N GLN A 213 -21.52 2.73 -0.13
CA GLN A 213 -21.40 3.60 -1.32
C GLN A 213 -22.15 4.93 -1.14
N ARG A 214 -23.32 4.91 -0.51
CA ARG A 214 -24.12 6.11 -0.21
C ARG A 214 -23.38 7.09 0.70
N GLU A 215 -22.65 6.57 1.69
CA GLU A 215 -21.82 7.39 2.59
C GLU A 215 -20.66 8.03 1.83
N VAL A 216 -19.94 7.23 1.03
CA VAL A 216 -18.83 7.70 0.18
C VAL A 216 -19.31 8.81 -0.76
N ASP A 217 -20.41 8.59 -1.46
CA ASP A 217 -20.99 9.56 -2.40
C ASP A 217 -21.37 10.86 -1.68
N ARG A 218 -22.04 10.76 -0.52
CA ARG A 218 -22.44 11.93 0.26
C ARG A 218 -21.23 12.77 0.69
N GLU A 219 -20.20 12.13 1.26
CA GLU A 219 -19.00 12.85 1.70
C GLU A 219 -18.21 13.43 0.53
N PHE A 220 -18.11 12.69 -0.57
CA PHE A 220 -17.45 13.19 -1.77
C PHE A 220 -18.17 14.39 -2.37
N ALA A 221 -19.50 14.35 -2.51
CA ALA A 221 -20.29 15.47 -3.00
C ALA A 221 -20.13 16.72 -2.11
N ARG A 222 -20.00 16.55 -0.79
CA ARG A 222 -19.70 17.64 0.14
C ARG A 222 -18.31 18.24 -0.10
N LEU A 223 -17.31 17.41 -0.38
CA LEU A 223 -15.91 17.82 -0.55
C LEU A 223 -15.60 18.36 -1.96
N ARG A 224 -16.30 17.86 -2.96
CA ARG A 224 -16.12 18.14 -4.39
C ARG A 224 -17.48 18.42 -5.05
N PRO A 225 -18.21 19.49 -4.64
CA PRO A 225 -19.58 19.73 -5.07
C PRO A 225 -19.76 20.04 -6.57
N ARG A 226 -18.65 20.31 -7.28
CA ARG A 226 -18.65 20.58 -8.73
C ARG A 226 -18.24 19.37 -9.56
N ASP A 227 -17.79 18.30 -8.91
CA ASP A 227 -17.31 17.11 -9.60
C ASP A 227 -18.46 16.12 -9.82
N PRO A 228 -18.46 15.34 -10.91
CA PRO A 228 -19.42 14.26 -11.07
C PRO A 228 -19.29 13.25 -9.91
N ILE A 229 -20.41 12.70 -9.45
CA ILE A 229 -20.42 11.79 -8.28
C ILE A 229 -19.69 10.45 -8.51
N GLY A 230 -19.50 10.05 -9.77
CA GLY A 230 -18.83 8.80 -10.11
C GLY A 230 -18.97 8.41 -11.57
N GLY A 231 -18.53 7.19 -11.86
CA GLY A 231 -18.65 6.57 -13.18
C GLY A 231 -17.78 7.25 -14.26
N PRO A 232 -18.11 7.06 -15.54
CA PRO A 232 -17.29 7.54 -16.66
C PRO A 232 -17.02 9.04 -16.63
N ARG A 233 -17.97 9.86 -16.18
CA ARG A 233 -17.79 11.32 -16.12
C ARG A 233 -16.75 11.74 -15.09
N LEU A 234 -16.74 11.11 -13.91
CA LEU A 234 -15.71 11.37 -12.90
C LEU A 234 -14.37 10.84 -13.38
N LEU A 235 -14.34 9.63 -13.95
CA LEU A 235 -13.14 9.05 -14.53
C LEU A 235 -12.50 9.98 -15.56
N ASP A 236 -13.26 10.44 -16.55
CA ASP A 236 -12.79 11.35 -17.59
C ASP A 236 -12.22 12.64 -17.02
N LYS A 237 -12.83 13.17 -15.95
CA LYS A 237 -12.34 14.34 -15.24
C LYS A 237 -11.00 14.06 -14.57
N VAL A 238 -10.92 12.99 -13.77
CA VAL A 238 -9.71 12.63 -13.02
C VAL A 238 -8.54 12.35 -13.97
N LEU A 239 -8.78 11.65 -15.08
CA LEU A 239 -7.75 11.37 -16.08
C LEU A 239 -7.22 12.64 -16.78
N ARG A 240 -8.00 13.72 -16.83
CA ARG A 240 -7.57 15.00 -17.43
C ARG A 240 -6.92 15.93 -16.41
N ASP A 241 -7.47 15.98 -15.21
CA ASP A 241 -7.21 17.08 -14.27
C ASP A 241 -6.28 16.68 -13.12
N GLU A 242 -6.17 15.39 -12.80
CA GLU A 242 -5.41 14.90 -11.65
C GLU A 242 -4.08 14.27 -12.10
N ARG A 243 -3.05 14.43 -11.28
CA ARG A 243 -1.76 13.77 -11.51
C ARG A 243 -1.85 12.30 -11.11
N LEU A 244 -1.75 11.42 -12.10
CA LEU A 244 -1.78 9.97 -11.90
C LEU A 244 -0.41 9.35 -12.21
N TYR A 245 -0.09 8.30 -11.48
CA TYR A 245 1.13 7.51 -11.61
C TYR A 245 0.83 6.15 -12.21
N ILE A 246 1.85 5.57 -12.83
CA ILE A 246 1.91 4.16 -13.17
C ILE A 246 3.21 3.65 -12.56
N GLN A 247 3.12 3.10 -11.34
CA GLN A 247 4.28 2.57 -10.62
C GLN A 247 4.15 1.06 -10.40
N PRO A 248 4.73 0.23 -11.30
CA PRO A 248 4.66 -1.22 -11.16
C PRO A 248 5.44 -1.74 -9.93
N HIS A 249 6.65 -1.22 -9.68
CA HIS A 249 7.48 -1.61 -8.54
C HIS A 249 8.40 -0.45 -8.13
N ALA A 250 9.09 -0.60 -7.00
CA ALA A 250 10.09 0.36 -6.51
C ALA A 250 11.49 -0.25 -6.33
N SER A 251 11.68 -1.52 -6.69
CA SER A 251 12.96 -2.23 -6.57
C SER A 251 13.99 -1.79 -7.61
N SER A 252 15.24 -1.62 -7.20
CA SER A 252 16.40 -1.48 -8.09
C SER A 252 17.11 -2.81 -8.41
N ASN A 253 16.62 -3.93 -7.86
CA ASN A 253 17.25 -5.25 -7.98
C ASN A 253 16.23 -6.34 -8.29
N LEU A 254 15.26 -6.03 -9.14
CA LEU A 254 14.17 -6.93 -9.48
C LEU A 254 14.71 -8.26 -10.04
N GLY A 255 14.32 -9.37 -9.42
CA GLY A 255 14.82 -10.72 -9.77
C GLY A 255 15.89 -11.27 -8.82
N VAL A 256 16.32 -10.51 -7.80
CA VAL A 256 17.09 -11.04 -6.66
C VAL A 256 16.21 -11.90 -5.76
N SER A 257 16.81 -12.98 -5.25
CA SER A 257 16.27 -13.80 -4.16
C SER A 257 17.08 -13.59 -2.89
N TYR A 258 16.42 -13.29 -1.77
CA TYR A 258 17.06 -13.20 -0.46
C TYR A 258 17.00 -14.57 0.23
N TYR A 259 18.12 -15.00 0.81
CA TYR A 259 18.26 -16.25 1.55
C TYR A 259 18.79 -16.00 2.95
N GLY A 260 18.32 -16.76 3.92
CA GLY A 260 18.73 -16.61 5.30
C GLY A 260 18.02 -17.62 6.18
N VAL A 261 18.30 -17.55 7.47
CA VAL A 261 17.56 -18.29 8.51
C VAL A 261 16.57 -17.34 9.19
N ASP A 262 15.40 -17.82 9.57
CA ASP A 262 14.44 -17.05 10.36
C ASP A 262 14.73 -17.16 11.88
N LEU A 263 13.84 -16.63 12.72
CA LEU A 263 14.00 -16.69 14.18
C LEU A 263 13.86 -18.13 14.73
N GLN A 264 13.27 -19.05 13.97
CA GLN A 264 13.13 -20.46 14.33
C GLN A 264 14.34 -21.29 13.87
N GLY A 265 15.27 -20.70 13.12
CA GLY A 265 16.41 -21.39 12.53
C GLY A 265 16.10 -22.06 11.19
N ASP A 266 14.89 -21.86 10.64
CA ASP A 266 14.51 -22.44 9.36
C ASP A 266 15.12 -21.63 8.22
N HIS A 267 15.66 -22.33 7.23
CA HIS A 267 16.09 -21.70 5.99
C HIS A 267 14.88 -21.16 5.23
N ARG A 268 14.89 -19.84 5.00
CA ARG A 268 13.85 -19.14 4.25
C ARG A 268 14.41 -18.52 2.99
N ARG A 269 13.50 -18.30 2.05
CA ARG A 269 13.72 -17.55 0.83
C ARG A 269 12.64 -16.48 0.74
N ALA A 270 13.06 -15.23 0.53
CA ALA A 270 12.16 -14.12 0.24
C ALA A 270 12.45 -13.60 -1.17
N ASP A 271 11.49 -13.80 -2.08
CA ASP A 271 11.62 -13.41 -3.48
C ASP A 271 10.97 -12.06 -3.78
N GLN A 272 11.58 -11.32 -4.71
CA GLN A 272 10.92 -10.24 -5.46
C GLN A 272 9.92 -10.76 -6.51
N ASN A 273 9.78 -12.08 -6.60
CA ASN A 273 8.90 -12.81 -7.52
C ASN A 273 7.60 -13.19 -6.82
N PHE A 274 6.53 -13.31 -7.60
CA PHE A 274 5.22 -13.75 -7.12
C PHE A 274 4.98 -15.21 -7.51
N THR A 275 4.13 -15.94 -6.79
CA THR A 275 3.52 -17.14 -7.39
C THR A 275 2.60 -16.73 -8.54
N GLN A 276 2.33 -17.62 -9.48
CA GLN A 276 1.41 -17.34 -10.60
C GLN A 276 0.03 -16.91 -10.09
N ARG A 277 -0.45 -17.52 -9.02
CA ARG A 277 -1.68 -17.11 -8.33
C ARG A 277 -1.62 -15.66 -7.85
N GLN A 278 -0.57 -15.30 -7.09
CA GLN A 278 -0.41 -13.94 -6.58
C GLN A 278 -0.24 -12.93 -7.73
N PHE A 279 0.57 -13.25 -8.73
CA PHE A 279 0.82 -12.37 -9.87
C PHE A 279 -0.46 -12.10 -10.67
N ARG A 280 -1.24 -13.15 -10.97
CA ARG A 280 -2.54 -13.01 -11.66
C ARG A 280 -3.53 -12.21 -10.81
N GLN A 281 -3.49 -12.36 -9.49
CA GLN A 281 -4.31 -11.55 -8.60
C GLN A 281 -3.91 -10.07 -8.67
N ARG A 282 -2.61 -9.75 -8.57
CA ARG A 282 -2.09 -8.38 -8.73
C ARG A 282 -2.43 -7.76 -10.07
N LEU A 283 -2.38 -8.53 -11.17
CA LEU A 283 -2.84 -8.06 -12.47
C LEU A 283 -4.32 -7.66 -12.41
N ARG A 284 -5.19 -8.51 -11.85
CA ARG A 284 -6.61 -8.19 -11.70
C ARG A 284 -6.84 -6.95 -10.82
N ASP A 285 -6.10 -6.85 -9.72
CA ASP A 285 -6.19 -5.72 -8.79
C ASP A 285 -5.69 -4.42 -9.42
N SER A 286 -4.75 -4.53 -10.36
CA SER A 286 -4.26 -3.42 -11.19
C SER A 286 -5.07 -3.20 -12.47
N GLY A 287 -6.23 -3.86 -12.63
CA GLY A 287 -7.09 -3.67 -13.80
C GLY A 287 -6.53 -4.24 -15.11
N ILE A 288 -5.62 -5.22 -15.03
CA ILE A 288 -5.00 -5.90 -16.16
C ILE A 288 -5.58 -7.31 -16.29
N ASN A 289 -5.88 -7.71 -17.52
CA ASN A 289 -6.33 -9.06 -17.81
C ASN A 289 -5.13 -10.02 -17.67
N PRO A 290 -5.19 -11.00 -16.76
CA PRO A 290 -4.08 -11.91 -16.51
C PRO A 290 -3.76 -12.86 -17.68
N ASP A 291 -4.65 -12.98 -18.66
CA ASP A 291 -4.50 -13.86 -19.83
C ASP A 291 -3.98 -13.11 -21.05
N THR A 292 -4.28 -11.82 -21.20
CA THR A 292 -3.88 -11.03 -22.38
C THR A 292 -2.88 -9.91 -22.06
N GLY A 293 -2.67 -9.58 -20.78
CA GLY A 293 -1.88 -8.42 -20.37
C GLY A 293 -2.49 -7.07 -20.78
N ALA A 294 -3.68 -7.07 -21.39
CA ALA A 294 -4.39 -5.86 -21.80
C ALA A 294 -5.17 -5.27 -20.61
N PRO A 295 -5.46 -3.95 -20.61
CA PRO A 295 -6.39 -3.37 -19.67
C PRO A 295 -7.73 -4.13 -19.70
N ARG A 296 -8.29 -4.49 -18.54
CA ARG A 296 -9.63 -5.07 -18.46
C ARG A 296 -10.63 -3.98 -18.77
N GLN A 297 -11.50 -4.21 -19.75
CA GLN A 297 -12.74 -3.48 -19.83
C GLN A 297 -13.58 -3.90 -18.61
N ARG A 298 -13.77 -2.97 -17.68
CA ARG A 298 -14.70 -3.06 -16.54
C ARG A 298 -14.48 -4.30 -15.65
N ALA A 299 -13.69 -4.15 -14.59
CA ALA A 299 -13.72 -5.14 -13.51
C ALA A 299 -14.95 -4.84 -12.63
N PRO A 300 -15.77 -5.84 -12.25
CA PRO A 300 -16.65 -5.65 -11.11
C PRO A 300 -15.80 -5.25 -9.90
N VAL A 301 -16.26 -4.25 -9.15
CA VAL A 301 -15.67 -3.88 -7.85
C VAL A 301 -15.55 -5.17 -7.04
N PRO A 302 -14.40 -5.47 -6.40
CA PRO A 302 -14.29 -6.65 -5.55
C PRO A 302 -15.45 -6.66 -4.56
N GLU A 303 -16.17 -7.77 -4.47
CA GLU A 303 -17.22 -7.89 -3.46
C GLU A 303 -16.59 -7.63 -2.07
N PRO A 304 -17.29 -6.89 -1.19
CA PRO A 304 -16.85 -6.74 0.19
C PRO A 304 -16.53 -8.13 0.75
N ILE A 305 -15.43 -8.26 1.50
CA ILE A 305 -15.15 -9.50 2.23
C ILE A 305 -16.36 -9.73 3.14
N ALA A 306 -17.21 -10.67 2.77
CA ALA A 306 -18.44 -10.94 3.53
C ALA A 306 -18.05 -11.21 4.99
N PRO A 307 -18.69 -10.55 5.97
CA PRO A 307 -18.49 -10.91 7.37
C PRO A 307 -19.11 -12.29 7.58
N THR A 308 -18.30 -13.34 7.45
CA THR A 308 -18.69 -14.63 8.01
C THR A 308 -18.60 -14.49 9.53
N VAL A 309 -19.78 -14.52 10.15
CA VAL A 309 -20.07 -14.55 11.59
C VAL A 309 -20.28 -13.17 12.24
N PRO A 310 -21.48 -12.88 12.77
CA PRO A 310 -21.70 -11.70 13.60
C PRO A 310 -20.94 -11.85 14.93
N LEU A 311 -19.97 -10.96 15.17
CA LEU A 311 -19.36 -10.79 16.49
C LEU A 311 -20.42 -10.25 17.45
N ARG A 312 -20.79 -11.09 18.41
CA ARG A 312 -21.72 -10.82 19.51
C ARG A 312 -21.17 -9.64 20.33
N ARG A 313 -21.81 -8.48 20.26
CA ARG A 313 -21.52 -7.31 21.11
C ARG A 313 -21.68 -7.71 22.59
N THR A 314 -20.59 -7.75 23.34
CA THR A 314 -20.62 -7.70 24.80
C THR A 314 -20.49 -6.24 25.23
N THR A 315 -21.55 -5.74 25.86
CA THR A 315 -21.62 -4.44 26.52
C THR A 315 -20.78 -4.45 27.81
N THR A 316 -19.81 -3.54 27.92
CA THR A 316 -19.19 -3.14 29.20
C THR A 316 -18.89 -1.65 29.11
N HIS A 317 -19.74 -0.82 29.71
CA HIS A 317 -19.53 -0.13 30.99
C HIS A 317 -18.68 1.14 30.85
N ASP A 318 -19.40 2.26 30.90
CA ASP A 318 -18.92 3.63 30.92
C ASP A 318 -18.03 3.92 32.13
N HIS A 319 -16.85 4.49 31.87
CA HIS A 319 -16.13 5.25 32.88
C HIS A 319 -15.82 6.65 32.37
N ASN A 320 -16.49 7.59 33.03
CA ASN A 320 -16.29 9.03 33.01
C ASN A 320 -14.80 9.39 33.16
N TYR A 321 -14.28 10.20 32.23
CA TYR A 321 -13.16 11.09 32.51
C TYR A 321 -13.58 12.52 32.21
N SER A 322 -13.40 13.34 33.23
CA SER A 322 -13.77 14.73 33.38
C SER A 322 -13.04 15.65 32.40
N GLU A 323 -13.80 16.62 31.89
CA GLU A 323 -13.35 17.73 31.07
C GLU A 323 -12.44 18.68 31.85
N THR A 324 -11.29 19.03 31.29
CA THR A 324 -10.63 20.31 31.53
C THR A 324 -9.88 20.73 30.26
N PRO A 325 -10.15 21.91 29.68
CA PRO A 325 -9.63 22.27 28.36
C PRO A 325 -8.22 22.87 28.45
N PRO A 326 -7.25 22.48 27.60
CA PRO A 326 -6.04 23.25 27.43
C PRO A 326 -6.25 24.42 26.46
N ARG A 327 -5.79 25.57 26.92
CA ARG A 327 -5.64 26.87 26.27
C ARG A 327 -5.24 26.82 24.78
N ARG A 328 -5.93 27.64 23.99
CA ARG A 328 -5.52 28.08 22.64
C ARG A 328 -4.03 28.48 22.61
N ARG A 329 -3.24 27.76 21.83
CA ARG A 329 -1.96 28.22 21.28
C ARG A 329 -2.02 28.25 19.75
N ALA A 330 -1.23 29.17 19.21
CA ALA A 330 -1.32 29.70 17.86
C ALA A 330 -1.24 28.66 16.74
N ARG A 331 -1.92 29.00 15.64
CA ARG A 331 -2.01 28.25 14.38
C ARG A 331 -0.63 27.82 13.87
N ALA A 332 -0.39 26.52 13.82
CA ALA A 332 0.61 25.92 12.94
C ALA A 332 -0.07 25.54 11.63
N ASN A 333 0.49 26.00 10.51
CA ASN A 333 -0.02 25.79 9.16
C ASN A 333 -0.07 24.29 8.82
N SER A 334 -1.20 23.83 8.27
CA SER A 334 -1.47 22.42 7.99
C SER A 334 -0.55 21.86 6.89
N PHE A 335 -0.15 20.60 7.05
CA PHE A 335 0.63 19.81 6.09
C PHE A 335 -0.09 19.63 4.73
N VAL A 336 -1.43 19.72 4.74
CA VAL A 336 -2.31 19.55 3.57
C VAL A 336 -2.22 20.73 2.59
N ASP A 337 -1.82 21.92 3.05
CA ASP A 337 -1.73 23.11 2.19
C ASP A 337 -0.47 23.17 1.31
N ARG A 338 0.55 22.33 1.57
CA ARG A 338 1.81 22.36 0.80
C ARG A 338 1.77 21.61 -0.52
N PHE A 339 0.75 20.79 -0.78
CA PHE A 339 0.55 20.16 -2.10
C PHE A 339 -0.40 20.93 -3.02
N ARG A 340 -0.96 22.08 -2.56
CA ARG A 340 -1.85 22.92 -3.37
C ARG A 340 -1.16 24.08 -4.10
N ASN A 341 0.11 24.37 -3.80
CA ASN A 341 0.82 25.53 -4.33
C ASN A 341 2.13 25.19 -5.06
N ILE A 342 2.10 24.18 -5.93
CA ILE A 342 3.02 24.14 -7.07
C ILE A 342 2.15 24.37 -8.31
N ARG A 343 1.90 25.65 -8.61
CA ARG A 343 1.51 26.06 -9.96
C ARG A 343 2.74 25.92 -10.84
N LEU A 344 2.69 24.99 -11.78
CA LEU A 344 3.25 25.19 -13.12
C LEU A 344 2.09 25.49 -14.05
#